data_AF-A0A933XK04-F1
#
_entry.id   AF-A0A933XK04-F1
#
_cell.length_a   1.000
_cell.length_b   1.000
_cell.length_c   1.000
_cell.angle_alpha   90.00
_cell.angle_beta   90.00
_cell.angle_gamma   90.00
#
_symmetry.space_group_name_H-M   'P 1'
#
loop_
_entity.id
_entity.type
_entity.pdbx_description
1 polymer ?
#
loop_
_entity_poly.entity_id
_entity_poly.type
_entity_poly.pdbx_seq_one_letter_code
_entity_poly.pdbx_strand_id
1 'polypeptide(L)'
;MALKKLGALFIMNELSNKIWITRKSRIYAEKRLLHNEKISNILIIWFSLFLVFLSIKSFKVNNYSIDIFLLCASIAILVSSVFLYSQKFSERAMQIRQCYIKLDELASRAMRAEENKDIVSIEKIHNEYSDVLLNVENHIDYDYLCFRFSKRNDAGLEPPFKWQEKVNYYFEVGWRLILEVFLFLLSPLSFYFYG
;
A
#
# COMPACT_ATOMS: atom_id res chain seq x y z
N MET A 1 12.35 8.96 -38.70
CA MET A 1 11.12 9.33 -37.98
C MET A 1 9.97 8.34 -38.22
N ALA A 2 9.78 7.79 -39.43
CA ALA A 2 8.90 6.63 -39.66
C ALA A 2 9.45 5.30 -39.07
N LEU A 3 10.79 5.13 -39.05
CA LEU A 3 11.52 4.01 -38.44
C LEU A 3 11.60 3.99 -36.89
N LYS A 4 11.21 5.09 -36.22
CA LYS A 4 11.27 5.20 -34.73
C LYS A 4 9.96 4.77 -34.06
N LYS A 5 8.97 4.42 -34.87
CA LYS A 5 7.53 4.36 -34.59
C LYS A 5 6.89 3.05 -35.07
N LEU A 6 7.68 2.13 -35.65
CA LEU A 6 7.19 0.93 -36.32
C LEU A 6 7.53 -0.39 -35.59
N GLY A 7 8.51 -0.36 -34.68
CA GLY A 7 8.94 -1.53 -33.89
C GLY A 7 9.38 -1.12 -32.49
N ALA A 8 9.02 0.09 -32.05
CA ALA A 8 8.95 0.41 -30.64
C ALA A 8 7.86 -0.47 -30.04
N LEU A 9 8.29 -1.66 -29.68
CA LEU A 9 7.76 -2.42 -28.56
C LEU A 9 6.35 -3.01 -28.71
N PHE A 10 5.85 -3.19 -29.92
CA PHE A 10 4.53 -3.79 -30.18
C PHE A 10 4.29 -5.11 -29.39
N ILE A 11 5.36 -5.84 -29.04
CA ILE A 11 5.36 -7.05 -28.23
C ILE A 11 6.70 -7.20 -27.47
N MET A 12 7.32 -6.21 -26.80
CA MET A 12 8.47 -6.58 -25.89
C MET A 12 8.03 -7.18 -24.56
N ASN A 13 6.78 -7.61 -24.42
CA ASN A 13 6.37 -8.99 -24.65
C ASN A 13 5.17 -9.32 -23.78
N GLU A 14 4.22 -10.12 -24.29
CA GLU A 14 2.99 -10.38 -23.54
C GLU A 14 3.26 -10.91 -22.13
N LEU A 15 4.26 -11.77 -21.95
CA LEU A 15 4.59 -12.31 -20.64
C LEU A 15 5.50 -11.35 -19.86
N SER A 16 6.61 -10.87 -20.44
CA SER A 16 7.51 -9.95 -19.72
C SER A 16 6.79 -8.68 -19.24
N ASN A 17 5.86 -8.14 -20.03
CA ASN A 17 5.12 -6.93 -19.70
C ASN A 17 4.10 -7.21 -18.59
N LYS A 18 3.37 -8.33 -18.65
CA LYS A 18 2.50 -8.77 -17.55
C LYS A 18 3.29 -8.91 -16.25
N ILE A 19 4.44 -9.59 -16.29
CA ILE A 19 5.33 -9.74 -15.13
C ILE A 19 5.81 -8.38 -14.63
N TRP A 20 6.22 -7.47 -15.53
CA TRP A 20 6.71 -6.15 -15.18
C TRP A 20 5.63 -5.27 -14.53
N ILE A 21 4.40 -5.27 -15.07
CA ILE A 21 3.27 -4.55 -14.49
C ILE A 21 2.97 -5.09 -13.09
N THR A 22 2.80 -6.41 -12.95
CA THR A 22 2.57 -7.06 -11.64
C THR A 22 3.65 -6.70 -10.64
N ARG A 23 4.92 -6.74 -11.06
CA ARG A 23 6.06 -6.36 -10.24
C ARG A 23 5.94 -4.91 -9.76
N LYS A 24 5.62 -3.97 -10.66
CA LYS A 24 5.45 -2.56 -10.30
C LYS A 24 4.26 -2.36 -9.36
N SER A 25 3.12 -2.99 -9.60
CA SER A 25 1.96 -2.95 -8.69
C SER A 25 2.31 -3.46 -7.28
N ARG A 26 3.05 -4.58 -7.18
CA ARG A 26 3.51 -5.14 -5.90
C ARG A 26 4.47 -4.21 -5.15
N ILE A 27 5.28 -3.40 -5.83
CA ILE A 27 6.10 -2.35 -5.16
C ILE A 27 5.21 -1.29 -4.49
N TYR A 28 4.08 -0.91 -5.10
CA TYR A 28 3.14 0.02 -4.45
C TYR A 28 2.38 -0.65 -3.30
N ALA A 29 2.07 -1.94 -3.40
CA ALA A 29 1.50 -2.71 -2.30
C ALA A 29 2.44 -2.74 -1.08
N GLU A 30 3.76 -2.97 -1.28
CA GLU A 30 4.76 -2.87 -0.20
C GLU A 30 4.72 -1.48 0.45
N LYS A 31 4.77 -0.41 -0.34
CA LYS A 31 4.73 0.97 0.17
C LYS A 31 3.46 1.24 0.97
N ARG A 32 2.31 0.74 0.53
CA ARG A 32 1.03 0.85 1.25
C ARG A 32 1.09 0.14 2.61
N LEU A 33 1.61 -1.09 2.66
CA LEU A 33 1.74 -1.82 3.92
C LEU A 33 2.66 -1.09 4.91
N LEU A 34 3.81 -0.59 4.45
CA LEU A 34 4.74 0.18 5.28
C LEU A 34 4.14 1.52 5.75
N HIS A 35 3.36 2.19 4.90
CA HIS A 35 2.62 3.39 5.27
C HIS A 35 1.59 3.08 6.35
N ASN A 36 0.80 2.01 6.18
CA ASN A 36 -0.19 1.58 7.17
C ASN A 36 0.45 1.26 8.52
N GLU A 37 1.60 0.58 8.52
CA GLU A 37 2.37 0.31 9.75
C GLU A 37 2.79 1.61 10.44
N LYS A 38 3.38 2.53 9.68
CA LYS A 38 3.84 3.82 10.20
C LYS A 38 2.69 4.64 10.77
N ILE A 39 1.58 4.80 10.05
CA ILE A 39 0.41 5.55 10.51
C ILE A 39 -0.20 4.91 11.75
N SER A 40 -0.33 3.57 11.77
CA SER A 40 -0.86 2.84 12.93
C SER A 40 -0.03 3.10 14.19
N ASN A 41 1.30 3.04 14.07
CA ASN A 41 2.21 3.32 15.18
C ASN A 41 2.14 4.79 15.63
N ILE A 42 2.07 5.74 14.69
CA ILE A 42 1.92 7.16 15.02
C ILE A 42 0.59 7.41 15.74
N LEU A 43 -0.51 6.77 15.31
CA LEU A 43 -1.82 6.89 15.95
C LEU A 43 -1.79 6.34 17.38
N ILE A 44 -1.19 5.16 17.62
CA ILE A 44 -1.04 4.63 18.98
C ILE A 44 -0.29 5.62 19.88
N ILE A 45 0.83 6.18 19.38
CA ILE A 45 1.61 7.17 20.13
C ILE A 45 0.77 8.42 20.40
N TRP A 46 0.06 8.93 19.39
CA TRP A 46 -0.80 10.10 19.48
C TRP A 46 -1.89 9.95 20.53
N PHE A 47 -2.64 8.83 20.49
CA PHE A 47 -3.68 8.54 21.48
C PHE A 47 -3.10 8.29 22.87
N SER A 48 -1.92 7.68 22.98
CA SER A 48 -1.25 7.46 24.26
C SER A 48 -0.82 8.77 24.92
N LEU A 49 -0.21 9.69 24.15
CA LEU A 49 0.12 11.04 24.62
C LEU A 49 -1.12 11.79 25.07
N PHE A 50 -2.20 11.68 24.31
CA PHE A 50 -3.46 12.30 24.66
C PHE A 50 -4.06 11.76 25.97
N LEU A 51 -4.01 10.44 26.17
CA LEU A 51 -4.44 9.81 27.41
C LEU A 51 -3.67 10.35 28.62
N VAL A 52 -2.36 10.58 28.48
CA VAL A 52 -1.53 11.19 29.53
C VAL A 52 -1.99 12.62 29.85
N PHE A 53 -2.27 13.45 28.84
CA PHE A 53 -2.79 14.81 29.06
C PHE A 53 -4.15 14.80 29.79
N LEU A 54 -5.06 13.90 29.40
CA LEU A 54 -6.34 13.74 30.08
C LEU A 54 -6.17 13.24 31.53
N SER A 55 -5.19 12.36 31.78
CA SER A 55 -4.89 11.87 33.13
C SER A 55 -4.41 13.00 34.06
N ILE A 56 -3.52 13.88 33.57
CA ILE A 56 -3.07 15.07 34.31
C ILE A 56 -4.27 16.00 34.59
N LYS A 57 -5.17 16.17 33.62
CA LYS A 57 -6.38 16.99 33.80
C LYS A 57 -7.32 16.40 34.85
N SER A 58 -7.54 15.08 34.81
CA SER A 58 -8.43 14.40 35.76
C SER A 58 -7.94 14.57 37.19
N PHE A 59 -6.63 14.44 37.41
CA PHE A 59 -6.01 14.67 38.72
C PHE A 59 -6.27 16.08 39.26
N LYS A 60 -6.27 17.11 38.40
CA LYS A 60 -6.51 18.50 38.82
C LYS A 60 -7.98 18.79 39.15
N VAL A 61 -8.91 18.18 38.40
CA VAL A 61 -10.36 18.48 38.49
C VAL A 61 -11.08 17.51 39.45
N ASN A 62 -10.47 16.36 39.77
CA ASN A 62 -11.02 15.29 40.60
C ASN A 62 -12.41 14.81 40.13
N ASN A 63 -12.52 14.54 38.81
CA ASN A 63 -13.77 14.19 38.16
C ASN A 63 -13.84 12.69 37.85
N TYR A 64 -14.67 11.97 38.61
CA TYR A 64 -14.85 10.53 38.50
C TYR A 64 -15.26 10.03 37.10
N SER A 65 -16.03 10.83 36.34
CA SER A 65 -16.43 10.47 34.97
C SER A 65 -15.23 10.45 34.01
N ILE A 66 -14.27 11.35 34.21
CA ILE A 66 -13.03 11.39 33.41
C ILE A 66 -12.15 10.18 33.76
N ASP A 67 -12.10 9.79 35.03
CA ASP A 67 -11.34 8.61 35.48
C ASP A 67 -11.87 7.30 34.88
N ILE A 68 -13.19 7.10 34.85
CA ILE A 68 -13.80 5.93 34.18
C ILE A 68 -13.48 5.94 32.68
N PHE A 69 -13.60 7.10 32.03
CA PHE A 69 -13.28 7.22 30.60
C PHE A 69 -11.80 6.89 30.32
N LEU A 70 -10.88 7.41 31.13
CA LEU A 70 -9.45 7.13 31.04
C LEU A 70 -9.16 5.63 31.19
N LEU A 71 -9.81 4.96 32.14
CA LEU A 71 -9.64 3.53 32.35
C LEU A 71 -10.10 2.74 31.12
N CYS A 72 -11.30 3.01 30.60
CA CYS A 72 -11.80 2.38 29.37
C CYS A 72 -10.91 2.66 28.16
N ALA A 73 -10.48 3.90 27.97
CA ALA A 73 -9.63 4.30 26.85
C ALA A 73 -8.24 3.66 26.93
N SER A 74 -7.68 3.49 28.13
CA SER A 74 -6.39 2.81 28.33
C SER A 74 -6.44 1.35 27.89
N ILE A 75 -7.52 0.64 28.24
CA ILE A 75 -7.75 -0.75 27.83
C ILE A 75 -7.93 -0.82 26.31
N ALA A 76 -8.69 0.11 25.73
CA ALA A 76 -8.91 0.16 24.28
C ALA A 76 -7.60 0.39 23.51
N ILE A 77 -6.73 1.32 23.97
CA ILE A 77 -5.42 1.57 23.36
C ILE A 77 -4.53 0.34 23.49
N LEU A 78 -4.51 -0.31 24.65
CA LEU A 78 -3.73 -1.54 24.87
C LEU A 78 -4.16 -2.64 23.88
N VAL A 79 -5.46 -2.96 23.83
CA VAL A 79 -5.98 -3.99 22.91
C VAL A 79 -5.69 -3.62 21.46
N SER A 80 -5.87 -2.35 21.09
CA SER A 80 -5.58 -1.86 19.73
C SER A 80 -4.10 -2.02 19.38
N SER A 81 -3.18 -1.76 20.32
CA SER A 81 -1.74 -1.91 20.09
C SER A 81 -1.34 -3.36 19.82
N VAL A 82 -1.88 -4.30 20.60
CA VAL A 82 -1.64 -5.74 20.42
C VAL A 82 -2.24 -6.20 19.08
N PHE A 83 -3.45 -5.75 18.77
CA PHE A 83 -4.10 -6.06 17.50
C PHE A 83 -3.30 -5.54 16.29
N LEU A 84 -2.85 -4.29 16.33
CA LEU A 84 -2.05 -3.69 15.25
C LEU A 84 -0.70 -4.41 15.07
N TYR A 85 -0.06 -4.82 16.17
CA TYR A 85 1.14 -5.64 16.11
C TYR A 85 0.87 -7.02 15.45
N SER A 86 -0.28 -7.64 15.74
CA SER A 86 -0.66 -8.93 15.15
C SER A 86 -0.90 -8.90 13.63
N GLN A 87 -1.15 -7.72 13.04
CA GLN A 87 -1.36 -7.56 11.59
C GLN A 87 -0.10 -7.80 10.75
N LYS A 88 1.10 -7.78 11.38
CA LYS A 88 2.38 -8.16 10.76
C LYS A 88 2.65 -7.42 9.43
N PHE A 89 2.34 -6.12 9.38
CA PHE A 89 2.51 -5.31 8.17
C PHE A 89 3.93 -5.36 7.61
N SER A 90 4.95 -5.27 8.47
CA SER A 90 6.36 -5.35 8.09
C SER A 90 6.74 -6.70 7.47
N GLU A 91 6.28 -7.81 8.07
CA GLU A 91 6.55 -9.16 7.55
C GLU A 91 5.91 -9.36 6.17
N ARG A 92 4.66 -8.91 6.00
CA ARG A 92 3.95 -8.95 4.71
C ARG A 92 4.63 -8.09 3.66
N ALA A 93 5.07 -6.88 4.03
CA ALA A 93 5.84 -6.02 3.14
C ALA A 93 7.15 -6.69 2.69
N MET A 94 7.85 -7.37 3.60
CA MET A 94 9.06 -8.13 3.28
C MET A 94 8.80 -9.30 2.32
N GLN A 95 7.71 -10.03 2.50
CA GLN A 95 7.30 -11.11 1.58
C GLN A 95 7.00 -10.56 0.17
N ILE A 96 6.25 -9.46 0.07
CA ILE A 96 5.98 -8.77 -1.20
C ILE A 96 7.29 -8.29 -1.85
N ARG A 97 8.23 -7.80 -1.04
CA ARG A 97 9.56 -7.38 -1.51
C ARG A 97 10.37 -8.50 -2.12
N GLN A 98 10.50 -9.61 -1.41
CA GLN A 98 11.15 -10.80 -1.95
C GLN A 98 10.48 -11.28 -3.23
N CYS A 99 9.15 -11.18 -3.28
CA CYS A 99 8.38 -11.55 -4.46
C CYS A 99 8.68 -10.69 -5.69
N TYR A 100 8.65 -9.36 -5.57
CA TYR A 100 8.89 -8.52 -6.74
C TYR A 100 10.36 -8.53 -7.18
N ILE A 101 11.30 -8.88 -6.30
CA ILE A 101 12.70 -9.13 -6.67
C ILE A 101 12.78 -10.37 -7.58
N LYS A 102 12.10 -11.46 -7.20
CA LYS A 102 11.98 -12.66 -8.07
C LYS A 102 11.28 -12.33 -9.40
N LEU A 103 10.23 -11.50 -9.38
CA LEU A 103 9.55 -11.05 -10.59
C LEU A 103 10.46 -10.21 -11.50
N ASP A 104 11.44 -9.48 -10.97
CA ASP A 104 12.41 -8.70 -11.76
C ASP A 104 13.35 -9.62 -12.56
N GLU A 105 13.84 -10.68 -11.92
CA GLU A 105 14.62 -11.72 -12.58
C GLU A 105 13.78 -12.45 -13.64
N LEU A 106 12.55 -12.86 -13.29
CA LEU A 106 11.61 -13.50 -14.21
C LEU A 106 11.31 -12.61 -15.42
N ALA A 107 11.07 -11.31 -15.22
CA ALA A 107 10.82 -10.36 -16.31
C ALA A 107 12.02 -10.27 -17.26
N SER A 108 13.24 -10.26 -16.72
CA SER A 108 14.48 -10.21 -17.51
C SER A 108 14.71 -11.50 -18.31
N ARG A 109 14.36 -12.67 -17.76
CA ARG A 109 14.40 -13.95 -18.48
C ARG A 109 13.31 -14.02 -19.55
N ALA A 110 12.09 -13.57 -19.25
CA ALA A 110 11.00 -13.49 -20.21
C ALA A 110 11.42 -12.63 -21.41
N MET A 111 11.96 -11.44 -21.13
CA MET A 111 12.48 -10.52 -22.12
C MET A 111 13.42 -11.20 -23.13
N ARG A 112 14.43 -11.92 -22.62
CA ARG A 112 15.40 -12.65 -23.44
C ARG A 112 14.78 -13.83 -24.19
N ALA A 113 13.88 -14.60 -23.56
CA ALA A 113 13.25 -15.76 -24.19
C ALA A 113 12.37 -15.33 -25.38
N GLU A 114 11.65 -14.23 -25.23
CA GLU A 114 10.75 -13.71 -26.25
C GLU A 114 11.52 -12.99 -27.38
N GLU A 115 12.63 -12.28 -27.07
CA GLU A 115 13.57 -11.78 -28.10
C GLU A 115 14.13 -12.92 -28.97
N ASN A 116 14.44 -14.07 -28.36
CA ASN A 116 14.94 -15.26 -29.05
C ASN A 116 13.84 -16.14 -29.64
N LYS A 117 12.55 -15.80 -29.44
CA LYS A 117 11.38 -16.60 -29.85
C LYS A 117 11.41 -18.06 -29.35
N ASP A 118 11.97 -18.27 -28.16
CA ASP A 118 12.07 -19.59 -27.53
C ASP A 118 10.77 -19.94 -26.78
N ILE A 119 9.88 -20.64 -27.48
CA ILE A 119 8.54 -21.02 -26.98
C ILE A 119 8.62 -21.89 -25.71
N VAL A 120 9.60 -22.81 -25.65
CA VAL A 120 9.76 -23.73 -24.51
C VAL A 120 10.15 -22.96 -23.25
N SER A 121 11.09 -22.02 -23.38
CA SER A 121 11.47 -21.15 -22.26
C SER A 121 10.33 -20.23 -21.83
N ILE A 122 9.53 -19.71 -22.77
CA ILE A 122 8.37 -18.86 -22.46
C ILE A 122 7.34 -19.64 -21.63
N GLU A 123 6.99 -20.86 -22.03
CA GLU A 123 6.03 -21.70 -21.30
C GLU A 123 6.53 -22.01 -19.89
N LYS A 124 7.82 -22.34 -19.75
CA LYS A 124 8.44 -22.57 -18.44
C LYS A 124 8.36 -21.32 -17.55
N ILE A 125 8.68 -20.15 -18.09
CA ILE A 125 8.61 -18.88 -17.35
C ILE A 125 7.16 -18.54 -16.97
N HIS A 126 6.19 -18.86 -17.83
CA HIS A 126 4.78 -18.66 -17.54
C HIS A 126 4.32 -19.51 -16.34
N ASN A 127 4.76 -20.76 -16.27
CA ASN A 127 4.45 -21.64 -15.14
C ASN A 127 5.10 -21.14 -13.85
N GLU A 128 6.40 -20.79 -13.90
CA GLU A 128 7.09 -20.18 -12.75
C GLU A 128 6.43 -18.87 -12.29
N TYR A 129 5.97 -18.03 -13.24
CA TYR A 129 5.24 -16.81 -12.93
C TYR A 129 3.91 -17.10 -12.22
N SER A 130 3.16 -18.10 -12.69
CA SER A 130 1.89 -18.54 -12.09
C SER A 130 2.10 -19.02 -10.65
N ASP A 131 3.17 -19.78 -10.40
CA ASP A 131 3.53 -20.23 -9.06
C ASP A 131 3.88 -19.03 -8.14
N VAL A 132 4.65 -18.06 -8.65
CA VAL A 132 5.00 -16.85 -7.89
C VAL A 132 3.77 -15.98 -7.58
N LEU A 133 2.73 -16.01 -8.42
CA LEU A 133 1.50 -15.29 -8.16
C LEU A 133 0.72 -15.87 -6.97
N LEU A 134 0.70 -17.20 -6.81
CA LEU A 134 -0.06 -17.89 -5.75
C LEU A 134 0.56 -17.74 -4.36
N ASN A 135 1.87 -17.47 -4.28
CA ASN A 135 2.62 -17.55 -3.03
C ASN A 135 2.56 -16.31 -2.13
N VAL A 136 2.07 -15.16 -2.63
CA VAL A 136 2.14 -13.89 -1.90
C VAL A 136 0.84 -13.11 -2.06
N GLU A 137 0.50 -12.35 -1.02
CA GLU A 137 -0.65 -11.44 -1.03
C GLU A 137 -0.70 -10.61 -2.33
N ASN A 138 -1.91 -10.52 -2.89
CA ASN A 138 -2.14 -9.77 -4.10
C ASN A 138 -2.22 -8.26 -3.84
N HIS A 139 -1.78 -7.49 -4.83
CA HIS A 139 -1.98 -6.04 -4.82
C HIS A 139 -3.48 -5.73 -4.99
N ILE A 140 -3.91 -4.57 -4.49
CA ILE A 140 -5.27 -4.06 -4.74
C ILE A 140 -5.28 -3.13 -5.95
N ASP A 141 -6.48 -2.81 -6.46
CA ASP A 141 -6.63 -1.89 -7.59
C ASP A 141 -6.00 -0.52 -7.33
N TYR A 142 -6.08 -0.04 -6.09
CA TYR A 142 -5.42 1.21 -5.69
C TYR A 142 -3.89 1.16 -5.91
N ASP A 143 -3.23 0.04 -5.62
CA ASP A 143 -1.78 -0.09 -5.82
C ASP A 143 -1.41 0.03 -7.31
N TYR A 144 -2.23 -0.56 -8.17
CA TYR A 144 -2.12 -0.45 -9.62
C TYR A 144 -2.40 0.98 -10.12
N LEU A 145 -3.43 1.65 -9.56
CA LEU A 145 -3.73 3.05 -9.88
C LEU A 145 -2.58 3.99 -9.47
N CYS A 146 -1.96 3.78 -8.30
CA CYS A 146 -0.78 4.53 -7.87
C CYS A 146 0.39 4.35 -8.83
N PHE A 147 0.63 3.12 -9.30
CA PHE A 147 1.64 2.84 -10.32
C PHE A 147 1.36 3.59 -11.63
N ARG A 148 0.14 3.43 -12.17
CA ARG A 148 -0.28 4.10 -13.42
C ARG A 148 -0.17 5.62 -13.28
N PHE A 149 -0.63 6.19 -12.16
CA PHE A 149 -0.56 7.61 -11.89
C PHE A 149 0.90 8.11 -11.82
N SER A 150 1.80 7.35 -11.21
CA SER A 150 3.23 7.69 -11.16
C SER A 150 3.89 7.71 -12.54
N LYS A 151 3.34 6.96 -13.50
CA LYS A 151 3.85 6.84 -14.87
C LYS A 151 3.04 7.62 -15.90
N ARG A 152 2.05 8.42 -15.48
CA ARG A 152 1.11 9.13 -16.36
C ARG A 152 1.76 10.10 -17.37
N ASN A 153 2.95 10.61 -17.05
CA ASN A 153 3.70 11.55 -17.90
C ASN A 153 4.74 10.84 -18.79
N ASP A 154 4.95 9.53 -18.61
CA ASP A 154 5.92 8.78 -19.39
C ASP A 154 5.26 8.39 -20.73
N ALA A 155 5.87 8.80 -21.84
CA ALA A 155 5.37 8.53 -23.20
C ALA A 155 5.31 7.04 -23.59
N GLY A 156 5.78 6.14 -22.72
CA GLY A 156 5.80 4.69 -22.93
C GLY A 156 4.64 3.91 -22.31
N LEU A 157 3.69 4.58 -21.64
CA LEU A 157 2.53 3.91 -21.03
C LEU A 157 1.28 4.10 -21.90
N GLU A 158 1.08 3.17 -22.83
CA GLU A 158 -0.20 3.02 -23.54
C GLU A 158 -1.07 1.99 -22.81
N PRO A 159 -2.37 2.23 -22.56
CA PRO A 159 -3.15 3.43 -22.89
C PRO A 159 -2.99 4.59 -21.89
N PRO A 160 -3.28 5.82 -22.31
CA PRO A 160 -3.24 6.99 -21.45
C PRO A 160 -4.20 6.83 -20.26
N PHE A 161 -3.85 7.47 -19.14
CA PHE A 161 -4.62 7.42 -17.91
C PHE A 161 -6.03 8.00 -18.12
N LYS A 162 -7.05 7.15 -18.02
CA LYS A 162 -8.43 7.51 -18.35
C LYS A 162 -9.03 8.44 -17.29
N TRP A 163 -10.06 9.20 -17.66
CA TRP A 163 -10.77 10.06 -16.72
C TRP A 163 -11.41 9.27 -15.57
N GLN A 164 -11.97 8.09 -15.85
CA GLN A 164 -12.51 7.19 -14.82
C GLN A 164 -11.43 6.72 -13.82
N GLU A 165 -10.26 6.31 -14.31
CA GLU A 165 -9.11 5.93 -13.47
C GLU A 165 -8.63 7.10 -12.62
N LYS A 166 -8.68 8.33 -13.17
CA LYS A 166 -8.35 9.56 -12.45
C LYS A 166 -9.31 9.86 -11.32
N VAL A 167 -10.62 9.78 -11.58
CA VAL A 167 -11.64 9.96 -10.54
C VAL A 167 -11.46 8.91 -9.44
N ASN A 168 -11.33 7.64 -9.81
CA ASN A 168 -11.12 6.54 -8.84
C ASN A 168 -9.85 6.74 -8.02
N TYR A 169 -8.74 7.15 -8.65
CA TYR A 169 -7.50 7.44 -7.94
C TYR A 169 -7.67 8.56 -6.91
N TYR A 170 -8.22 9.71 -7.29
CA TYR A 170 -8.41 10.82 -6.34
C TYR A 170 -9.43 10.49 -5.26
N PHE A 171 -10.46 9.71 -5.58
CA PHE A 171 -11.40 9.20 -4.58
C PHE A 171 -10.69 8.29 -3.56
N GLU A 172 -9.94 7.29 -4.02
CA GLU A 172 -9.16 6.37 -3.19
C GLU A 172 -8.15 7.08 -2.29
N VAL A 173 -7.44 8.07 -2.84
CA VAL A 173 -6.53 8.91 -2.05
C VAL A 173 -7.30 9.77 -1.04
N GLY A 174 -8.40 10.38 -1.49
CA GLY A 174 -9.20 11.31 -0.70
C GLY A 174 -9.82 10.66 0.53
N TRP A 175 -10.52 9.53 0.39
CA TRP A 175 -11.19 8.91 1.53
C TRP A 175 -10.18 8.40 2.58
N ARG A 176 -9.03 7.86 2.16
CA ARG A 176 -7.97 7.39 3.07
C ARG A 176 -7.38 8.56 3.86
N LEU A 177 -7.08 9.67 3.19
CA LEU A 177 -6.60 10.89 3.85
C LEU A 177 -7.64 11.45 4.82
N ILE A 178 -8.92 11.47 4.42
CA ILE A 178 -10.01 11.93 5.28
C ILE A 178 -10.10 11.06 6.54
N LEU A 179 -9.98 9.74 6.42
CA LEU A 179 -9.98 8.85 7.58
C LEU A 179 -8.78 9.07 8.48
N GLU A 180 -7.57 9.18 7.92
CA GLU A 180 -6.37 9.46 8.71
C GLU A 180 -6.53 10.77 9.49
N VAL A 181 -6.92 11.85 8.81
CA VAL A 181 -7.16 13.16 9.44
C VAL A 181 -8.26 13.09 10.49
N PHE A 182 -9.37 12.40 10.19
CA PHE A 182 -10.48 12.21 11.13
C PHE A 182 -10.02 11.50 12.41
N LEU A 183 -9.22 10.45 12.30
CA LEU A 183 -8.68 9.73 13.46
C LEU A 183 -7.75 10.63 14.29
N PHE A 184 -6.91 11.44 13.66
CA PHE A 184 -6.05 12.39 14.40
C PHE A 184 -6.87 13.47 15.13
N LEU A 185 -7.96 13.96 14.52
CA LEU A 185 -8.81 15.02 15.09
C LEU A 185 -9.77 14.52 16.18
N LEU A 186 -10.08 13.21 16.24
CA LEU A 186 -10.97 12.63 17.24
C LEU A 186 -10.49 12.88 18.68
N SER A 187 -9.18 12.84 18.89
CA SER A 187 -8.56 13.08 20.19
C SER A 187 -8.74 14.55 20.66
N PRO A 188 -8.31 15.59 19.92
CA PRO A 188 -8.55 16.99 20.29
C PRO A 188 -10.04 17.34 20.52
N LEU A 189 -10.95 16.77 19.74
CA LEU A 189 -12.39 16.99 19.91
C LEU A 189 -12.88 16.54 21.29
N SER A 190 -12.44 15.37 21.76
CA SER A 190 -12.80 14.91 23.10
C SER A 190 -12.28 15.86 24.19
N PHE A 191 -11.09 16.46 24.02
CA PHE A 191 -10.58 17.45 24.98
C PHE A 191 -11.42 18.72 25.05
N TYR A 192 -11.98 19.15 23.92
CA TYR A 192 -12.84 20.34 23.87
C TYR A 192 -14.19 20.10 24.55
N PHE A 193 -14.81 18.92 24.36
CA PHE A 193 -16.09 18.59 24.99
C PHE A 193 -15.99 18.31 26.49
N TYR A 194 -14.87 17.70 26.94
CA TYR A 194 -14.56 17.51 28.36
C TYR A 194 -13.69 18.65 28.92
N GLY A 195 -13.57 19.75 28.16
CA GLY A 195 -12.80 20.99 28.33
C GLY A 195 -13.28 21.84 29.48
#